data_AF-A0A3D1WQH1-F1
#
_entry.id   AF-A0A3D1WQH1-F1
#
_cell.length_a   1.000
_cell.length_b   1.000
_cell.length_c   1.000
_cell.angle_alpha   90.00
_cell.angle_beta   90.00
_cell.angle_gamma   90.00
#
_symmetry.space_group_name_H-M   'P 1'
#
loop_
_entity.id
_entity.type
_entity.pdbx_description
1 polymer ?
#
loop_
_entity_poly.entity_id
_entity_poly.type
_entity_poly.pdbx_seq_one_letter_code
_entity_poly.pdbx_strand_id
1 'polypeptide(L)'
;MDTQSKYRIVADVISLCDENDRLREQVRTIDAAEREQRDVTATASLSITDAYFIEAGKRAAVNKAINSWYSSVSYDGDTDTYESFESWCHRKVERDKIPDCMSLTAFLDACDAQLREIYDAKLAEAVKENE
;
A
#
# COMPACT_ATOMS: atom_id res chain seq x y z
N MET A 1 -20.77 -32.72 -25.92
CA MET A 1 -19.44 -32.19 -25.54
C MET A 1 -18.71 -33.29 -24.82
N ASP A 2 -17.71 -33.88 -25.47
CA ASP A 2 -17.01 -35.08 -25.01
C ASP A 2 -16.23 -34.81 -23.71
N THR A 3 -16.20 -35.78 -22.80
CA THR A 3 -15.57 -35.68 -21.48
C THR A 3 -14.08 -35.38 -21.62
N GLN A 4 -13.44 -35.91 -22.66
CA GLN A 4 -12.04 -35.67 -23.01
C GLN A 4 -11.77 -34.19 -23.37
N SER A 5 -12.73 -33.52 -24.02
CA SER A 5 -12.65 -32.08 -24.32
C SER A 5 -12.80 -31.20 -23.07
N LYS A 6 -13.56 -31.65 -22.07
CA LYS A 6 -13.71 -30.93 -20.78
C LYS A 6 -12.44 -30.99 -19.95
N TYR A 7 -11.80 -32.16 -19.87
CA TYR A 7 -10.54 -32.32 -19.15
C TYR A 7 -9.41 -31.46 -19.74
N ARG A 8 -9.36 -31.33 -21.08
CA ARG A 8 -8.38 -30.45 -21.73
C ARG A 8 -8.58 -28.98 -21.35
N ILE A 9 -9.82 -28.49 -21.39
CA ILE A 9 -10.12 -27.10 -21.00
C ILE A 9 -9.77 -26.86 -19.53
N VAL A 10 -10.06 -27.81 -18.64
CA VAL A 10 -9.70 -27.70 -17.22
C VAL A 10 -8.18 -27.65 -17.05
N ALA A 11 -7.44 -28.49 -17.77
CA ALA A 11 -5.98 -28.48 -17.73
C ALA A 11 -5.39 -27.16 -18.25
N ASP A 12 -5.94 -26.62 -19.34
CA ASP A 12 -5.52 -25.34 -19.92
C ASP A 12 -5.79 -24.18 -18.93
N VAL A 13 -6.94 -24.19 -18.25
CA VAL A 13 -7.27 -23.17 -17.23
C VAL A 13 -6.33 -23.26 -16.03
N ILE A 14 -6.02 -24.46 -15.52
CA ILE A 14 -5.08 -24.64 -14.41
C ILE A 14 -3.69 -24.13 -14.81
N SER A 15 -3.21 -24.49 -16.00
CA SER A 15 -1.92 -24.02 -16.50
C SER A 15 -1.86 -22.49 -16.62
N LEU A 16 -2.97 -21.85 -17.02
CA LEU A 16 -3.07 -20.40 -17.07
C LEU A 16 -3.08 -19.76 -15.69
N CYS A 17 -3.74 -20.38 -14.69
CA CYS A 17 -3.71 -19.92 -13.31
C CYS A 17 -2.30 -19.99 -12.72
N ASP A 18 -1.60 -21.11 -12.90
CA ASP A 18 -0.22 -21.29 -12.45
C ASP A 18 0.73 -20.27 -13.10
N GLU A 19 0.55 -20.01 -14.40
CA GLU A 19 1.31 -18.99 -15.10
C GLU A 19 0.99 -17.57 -14.60
N ASN A 20 -0.28 -17.29 -14.28
CA ASN A 20 -0.68 -16.00 -13.71
C ASN A 20 -0.04 -15.77 -12.35
N ASP A 21 -0.04 -16.78 -11.48
CA ASP A 21 0.58 -16.71 -10.16
C ASP A 21 2.09 -16.50 -10.26
N ARG A 22 2.76 -17.21 -11.18
CA ARG A 22 4.17 -16.99 -11.49
C ARG A 22 4.45 -15.56 -11.96
N LEU A 23 3.64 -15.03 -12.88
CA LEU A 23 3.80 -13.66 -13.39
C LEU A 23 3.57 -12.62 -12.30
N ARG A 24 2.58 -12.82 -11.42
CA ARG A 24 2.35 -11.95 -10.26
C ARG A 24 3.53 -11.94 -9.32
N GLU A 25 4.16 -13.09 -9.08
CA GLU A 25 5.34 -13.17 -8.23
C GLU A 25 6.57 -12.49 -8.86
N GLN A 26 6.74 -12.63 -10.19
CA GLN A 26 7.77 -11.91 -10.93
C GLN A 26 7.56 -10.40 -10.87
N VAL A 27 6.31 -9.92 -11.02
CA VAL A 27 5.98 -8.50 -10.88
C VAL A 27 6.31 -8.01 -9.46
N ARG A 28 5.93 -8.75 -8.42
CA ARG A 28 6.29 -8.40 -7.03
C ARG A 28 7.80 -8.31 -6.82
N THR A 29 8.56 -9.24 -7.41
CA THR A 29 10.02 -9.25 -7.34
C THR A 29 10.64 -8.05 -8.06
N ILE A 30 10.13 -7.73 -9.26
CA ILE A 30 10.58 -6.56 -10.03
C ILE A 30 10.24 -5.27 -9.30
N ASP A 31 9.02 -5.13 -8.79
CA ASP A 31 8.62 -3.94 -8.03
C ASP A 31 9.44 -3.78 -6.75
N ALA A 32 9.81 -4.88 -6.07
CA ALA A 32 10.70 -4.84 -4.92
C ALA A 32 12.12 -4.40 -5.31
N ALA A 33 12.67 -4.96 -6.39
CA ALA A 33 13.99 -4.58 -6.91
C ALA A 33 14.04 -3.13 -7.43
N GLU A 34 12.97 -2.66 -8.09
CA GLU A 34 12.84 -1.27 -8.51
C GLU A 34 12.72 -0.32 -7.32
N ARG A 35 12.01 -0.71 -6.25
CA ARG A 35 11.96 0.05 -5.00
C ARG A 35 13.35 0.13 -4.37
N GLU A 36 14.04 -0.99 -4.23
CA GLU A 36 15.40 -1.03 -3.68
C GLU A 36 16.37 -0.19 -4.52
N GLN A 37 16.29 -0.27 -5.85
CA GLN A 37 17.13 0.51 -6.74
C GLN A 37 16.78 2.00 -6.70
N ARG A 38 15.50 2.39 -6.62
CA ARG A 38 15.09 3.79 -6.41
C ARG A 38 15.58 4.31 -5.06
N ASP A 39 15.53 3.50 -4.01
CA ASP A 39 16.05 3.87 -2.69
C ASP A 39 17.57 4.05 -2.73
N VAL A 40 18.32 3.16 -3.38
CA VAL A 40 19.79 3.28 -3.57
C VAL A 40 20.15 4.49 -4.43
N THR A 41 19.35 4.82 -5.45
CA THR A 41 19.63 5.96 -6.35
C THR A 41 19.20 7.30 -5.73
N ALA A 42 18.14 7.33 -4.92
CA ALA A 42 17.75 8.50 -4.12
C ALA A 42 18.71 8.73 -2.93
N THR A 43 19.30 7.66 -2.40
CA THR A 43 20.35 7.71 -1.36
C THR A 43 21.76 7.79 -1.92
N ALA A 44 21.93 8.04 -3.23
CA ALA A 44 23.19 8.51 -3.81
C ALA A 44 23.53 9.90 -3.23
N SER A 45 24.05 9.86 -2.01
CA SER A 45 24.51 10.90 -1.11
C SER A 45 23.61 12.14 -0.96
N LEU A 46 22.35 11.95 -0.55
CA LEU A 46 21.70 12.99 0.24
C LEU A 46 22.51 13.15 1.54
N SER A 47 22.79 14.39 1.92
CA SER A 47 23.41 14.62 3.23
C SER A 47 22.46 14.11 4.31
N ILE A 48 22.99 13.69 5.47
CA ILE A 48 22.16 13.28 6.63
C ILE A 48 21.14 14.38 6.96
N THR A 49 21.52 15.64 6.77
CA THR A 49 20.65 16.81 6.94
C THR A 49 19.50 16.83 5.95
N ASP A 50 19.75 16.58 4.67
CA ASP A 50 18.69 16.54 3.65
C ASP A 50 17.74 15.36 3.89
N ALA A 51 18.28 14.19 4.23
CA ALA A 51 17.48 13.02 4.60
C ALA A 51 16.55 13.33 5.79
N TYR A 52 17.07 14.01 6.82
CA TYR A 52 16.26 14.44 7.96
C TYR A 52 15.13 15.38 7.54
N PHE A 53 15.41 16.40 6.72
CA PHE A 53 14.39 17.35 6.28
C PHE A 53 13.35 16.71 5.36
N ILE A 54 13.75 15.78 4.49
CA ILE A 54 12.85 15.01 3.64
C ILE A 54 11.90 14.19 4.50
N GLU A 55 12.42 13.45 5.48
CA GLU A 55 11.59 12.61 6.36
C GLU A 55 10.66 13.44 7.24
N ALA A 56 11.14 14.55 7.80
CA ALA A 56 10.30 15.50 8.53
C ALA A 56 9.21 16.11 7.63
N GLY A 57 9.56 16.44 6.39
CA GLY A 57 8.64 16.97 5.39
C GLY A 57 7.54 15.97 5.01
N LYS A 58 7.90 14.70 4.76
CA LYS A 58 6.93 13.62 4.50
C LYS A 58 5.96 13.46 5.66
N ARG A 59 6.47 13.39 6.90
CA ARG A 59 5.63 13.26 8.10
C ARG A 59 4.67 14.44 8.25
N ALA A 60 5.15 15.67 8.02
CA ALA A 60 4.30 16.86 8.04
C ALA A 60 3.22 16.82 6.94
N ALA A 61 3.58 16.38 5.74
CA ALA A 61 2.65 16.25 4.62
C ALA A 61 1.56 15.21 4.91
N VAL A 62 1.93 14.05 5.44
CA VAL A 62 0.98 13.01 5.87
C VAL A 62 0.05 13.51 6.96
N ASN A 63 0.57 14.15 8.00
CA ASN A 63 -0.27 14.71 9.07
C ASN A 63 -1.25 15.77 8.58
N LYS A 64 -0.88 16.53 7.54
CA LYS A 64 -1.77 17.51 6.90
C LYS A 64 -2.83 16.84 6.02
N ALA A 65 -2.48 15.73 5.36
CA ALA A 65 -3.32 15.06 4.40
C ALA A 65 -4.28 14.04 5.03
N ILE A 66 -3.96 13.51 6.21
CA ILE A 66 -4.89 12.62 6.93
C ILE A 66 -5.97 13.44 7.60
N ASN A 67 -7.23 13.04 7.39
CA ASN A 67 -8.35 13.57 8.13
C ASN A 67 -8.22 13.18 9.62
N SER A 68 -7.86 14.15 10.47
CA SER A 68 -7.63 13.92 11.90
C SER A 68 -8.88 13.41 12.65
N TRP A 69 -10.08 13.76 12.18
CA TRP A 69 -11.36 13.36 12.78
C TRP A 69 -11.77 11.94 12.42
N TYR A 70 -11.19 11.36 11.37
CA TYR A 70 -11.59 10.05 10.84
C TYR A 70 -10.43 9.08 10.71
N SER A 71 -9.27 9.31 11.34
CA SER A 71 -8.09 8.45 11.19
C SER A 71 -8.23 7.01 11.73
N SER A 72 -9.29 6.69 12.49
CA SER A 72 -9.52 5.34 13.03
C SER A 72 -9.70 4.29 11.93
N VAL A 73 -9.16 3.10 12.18
CA VAL A 73 -9.36 1.92 11.34
C VAL A 73 -10.72 1.32 11.66
N SER A 74 -11.52 1.07 10.61
CA SER A 74 -12.87 0.53 10.76
C SER A 74 -12.81 -0.99 10.93
N TYR A 75 -13.65 -1.57 11.79
CA TYR A 75 -13.83 -3.02 11.88
C TYR A 75 -15.11 -3.43 11.12
N ASP A 76 -14.99 -4.45 10.27
CA ASP A 76 -16.10 -5.06 9.55
C ASP A 76 -16.54 -6.33 10.28
N GLY A 77 -17.71 -6.28 10.91
CA GLY A 77 -18.28 -7.40 11.66
C GLY A 77 -18.86 -8.51 10.79
N ASP A 78 -19.13 -8.27 9.50
CA ASP A 78 -19.65 -9.30 8.59
C ASP A 78 -18.52 -10.24 8.13
N THR A 79 -17.31 -9.71 7.99
CA THR A 79 -16.13 -10.47 7.57
C THR A 79 -15.15 -10.76 8.71
N ASP A 80 -15.40 -10.23 9.93
CA ASP A 80 -14.50 -10.33 11.09
C ASP A 80 -13.08 -9.83 10.78
N THR A 81 -12.99 -8.69 10.07
CA THR A 81 -11.70 -8.14 9.64
C THR A 81 -11.65 -6.63 9.82
N TYR A 82 -10.48 -6.11 10.17
CA TYR A 82 -10.19 -4.69 10.11
C TYR A 82 -9.99 -4.21 8.67
N GLU A 83 -10.36 -2.95 8.42
CA GLU A 83 -10.17 -2.26 7.15
C GLU A 83 -8.71 -2.35 6.70
N SER A 84 -8.48 -2.73 5.44
CA SER A 84 -7.12 -2.85 4.90
C SER A 84 -6.43 -1.48 4.79
N PHE A 85 -5.10 -1.48 4.82
CA PHE A 85 -4.29 -0.27 4.64
C PHE A 85 -4.66 0.52 3.37
N GLU A 86 -4.90 -0.15 2.25
CA GLU A 86 -5.26 0.50 0.99
C GLU A 86 -6.64 1.18 1.06
N SER A 87 -7.64 0.50 1.63
CA SER A 87 -8.97 1.07 1.84
C SER A 87 -8.92 2.26 2.80
N TRP A 88 -8.16 2.12 3.90
CA TRP A 88 -7.93 3.18 4.87
C TRP A 88 -7.29 4.41 4.20
N CYS A 89 -6.19 4.24 3.46
CA CYS A 89 -5.56 5.32 2.71
C CYS A 89 -6.54 6.01 1.74
N HIS A 90 -7.34 5.23 1.00
CA HIS A 90 -8.31 5.79 0.05
C HIS A 90 -9.36 6.68 0.72
N ARG A 91 -9.76 6.35 1.95
CA ARG A 91 -10.82 7.06 2.68
C ARG A 91 -10.30 8.18 3.56
N LYS A 92 -9.11 8.02 4.13
CA LYS A 92 -8.60 8.93 5.16
C LYS A 92 -7.64 9.98 4.61
N VAL A 93 -7.03 9.74 3.45
CA VAL A 93 -6.18 10.73 2.78
C VAL A 93 -7.04 11.69 1.97
N GLU A 94 -7.01 12.96 2.38
CA GLU A 94 -7.72 14.06 1.74
C GLU A 94 -6.98 14.54 0.49
N ARG A 95 -7.55 14.26 -0.68
CA ARG A 95 -6.92 14.60 -1.97
C ARG A 95 -6.68 16.10 -2.15
N ASP A 96 -7.53 16.96 -1.58
CA ASP A 96 -7.40 18.42 -1.63
C ASP A 96 -6.26 18.96 -0.74
N LYS A 97 -5.68 18.11 0.12
CA LYS A 97 -4.54 18.46 0.97
C LYS A 97 -3.20 18.05 0.34
N ILE A 98 -3.23 17.23 -0.69
CA ILE A 98 -2.06 16.79 -1.45
C ILE A 98 -1.58 17.96 -2.33
N PRO A 99 -0.26 18.20 -2.44
CA PRO A 99 0.27 19.21 -3.35
C PRO A 99 -0.19 18.98 -4.79
N ASP A 100 -0.65 20.04 -5.47
CA ASP A 100 -1.15 19.97 -6.85
C ASP A 100 -0.10 19.47 -7.87
N CYS A 101 1.19 19.52 -7.50
CA CYS A 101 2.29 19.02 -8.33
C CYS A 101 2.44 17.50 -8.32
N MET A 102 1.66 16.76 -7.52
CA MET A 102 1.75 15.30 -7.43
C MET A 102 0.37 14.63 -7.43
N SER A 103 0.31 13.42 -7.96
CA SER A 103 -0.91 12.59 -7.91
C SER A 103 -1.09 11.95 -6.53
N LEU A 104 -2.31 11.49 -6.23
CA LEU A 104 -2.57 10.70 -5.03
C LEU A 104 -1.65 9.46 -4.98
N THR A 105 -1.52 8.71 -6.07
CA THR A 105 -0.65 7.53 -6.11
C THR A 105 0.80 7.88 -5.80
N ALA A 106 1.33 8.95 -6.42
CA ALA A 106 2.69 9.39 -6.15
C ALA A 106 2.88 9.84 -4.70
N PHE A 107 1.86 10.44 -4.09
CA PHE A 107 1.88 10.81 -2.68
C PHE A 107 1.89 9.59 -1.76
N LEU A 108 1.02 8.62 -2.03
CA LEU A 108 0.94 7.36 -1.27
C LEU A 108 2.27 6.61 -1.35
N ASP A 109 2.87 6.50 -2.53
CA ASP A 109 4.15 5.83 -2.73
C ASP A 109 5.29 6.56 -2.00
N ALA A 110 5.36 7.89 -2.11
CA ALA A 110 6.42 8.69 -1.50
C ALA A 110 6.37 8.71 0.04
N CYS A 111 5.17 8.50 0.61
CA CYS A 111 4.91 8.58 2.04
C CYS A 111 4.47 7.25 2.67
N ASP A 112 4.62 6.11 1.97
CA ASP A 112 4.13 4.79 2.41
C ASP A 112 4.58 4.45 3.82
N ALA A 113 5.87 4.69 4.14
CA ALA A 113 6.43 4.43 5.46
C ALA A 113 5.71 5.20 6.57
N GLN A 114 5.48 6.51 6.38
CA GLN A 114 4.82 7.35 7.39
C GLN A 114 3.31 7.05 7.48
N LEU A 115 2.67 6.71 6.35
CA LEU A 115 1.27 6.28 6.33
C LEU A 115 1.08 4.96 7.07
N ARG A 116 1.98 3.99 6.89
CA ARG A 116 1.96 2.71 7.61
C ARG A 116 2.15 2.88 9.11
N GLU A 117 3.10 3.72 9.52
CA GLU A 117 3.34 4.02 10.95
C GLU A 117 2.04 4.47 11.64
N ILE A 118 1.28 5.35 10.98
CA ILE A 118 0.00 5.85 11.52
C ILE A 118 -1.08 4.77 11.48
N TYR A 119 -1.19 4.04 10.37
CA TYR A 119 -2.18 2.97 10.24
C TYR A 119 -1.97 1.88 11.30
N ASP A 120 -0.75 1.41 11.52
CA ASP A 120 -0.44 0.37 12.49
C ASP A 120 -0.76 0.83 13.92
N ALA A 121 -0.46 2.09 14.25
CA ALA A 121 -0.83 2.68 15.53
C ALA A 121 -2.36 2.72 15.72
N LYS A 122 -3.10 3.13 14.68
CA LYS A 122 -4.57 3.21 14.71
C LYS A 122 -5.23 1.84 14.74
N LEU A 123 -4.65 0.86 14.05
CA LEU A 123 -5.10 -0.53 14.10
C LEU A 123 -4.91 -1.10 15.51
N ALA A 124 -3.75 -0.88 16.14
CA ALA A 124 -3.50 -1.32 17.50
C ALA A 124 -4.47 -0.67 18.53
N GLU A 125 -4.77 0.61 18.37
CA GLU A 125 -5.81 1.30 19.15
C GLU A 125 -7.18 0.64 18.97
N ALA A 126 -7.60 0.42 17.72
CA ALA A 126 -8.90 -0.17 17.41
C ALA A 126 -9.05 -1.62 17.89
N VAL A 127 -7.98 -2.42 17.83
CA VAL A 127 -7.96 -3.78 18.37
C VAL A 127 -8.20 -3.77 19.88
N LYS A 128 -7.50 -2.88 20.60
CA LYS A 128 -7.61 -2.77 22.06
C LYS A 128 -8.98 -2.27 22.52
N GLU A 129 -9.66 -1.44 21.73
CA GLU A 129 -11.01 -0.95 22.07
C GLU A 129 -12.11 -2.00 21.86
N ASN A 130 -11.85 -3.04 21.07
CA ASN A 130 -12.79 -4.14 20.78
C ASN A 130 -12.50 -5.44 21.57
N GLU A 131 -11.47 -5.44 22.43
CA GLU A 131 -11.19 -6.49 23.44
C GLU A 131 -11.95 -6.23 24.76
#